data_AF-C4FAV7-F1
#
_entry.id   AF-C4FAV7-F1
#
_cell.length_a   1.000
_cell.length_b   1.000
_cell.length_c   1.000
_cell.angle_alpha   90.00
_cell.angle_beta   90.00
_cell.angle_gamma   90.00
#
_symmetry.space_group_name_H-M   'P 1'
#
loop_
_entity.id
_entity.type
_entity.pdbx_description
1 polymer ?
#
loop_
_entity_poly.entity_id
_entity_poly.type
_entity_poly.pdbx_seq_one_letter_code
_entity_poly.pdbx_strand_id
1 'polypeptide(L)'
;MANTSLTTHDTPLHEFYASCPEGFEAALADELRGMGLRQVRQLKGRVAFAGSPTDAERACLWSRLASRIFVVLGRFACTDAEDLYEATRSIAWERILRAGATIAVTARGTNDELRNSHFAALRVKDALCDRMLEVEGRRPNVDTDDPDARISLTLRGNRASIQLDLSGDPLFKRLPREATRTHAAHVLRPDYAALACAQGNWQEICSAALTNTKDAMRDEDTAASADGSVPANGSVPADGSALAGSTVERPTPTLPV
;
A
#
# COMPACT_ATOMS: atom_id res chain seq x y z
N MET A 1 -24.56 -28.83 -14.50
CA MET A 1 -23.40 -28.25 -13.79
C MET A 1 -22.46 -27.71 -14.85
N ALA A 2 -22.53 -26.41 -15.14
CA ALA A 2 -21.65 -25.76 -16.11
C ALA A 2 -20.42 -25.23 -15.38
N ASN A 3 -19.26 -25.82 -15.67
CA ASN A 3 -17.97 -25.27 -15.25
C ASN A 3 -17.72 -23.99 -16.06
N THR A 4 -17.92 -22.84 -15.43
CA THR A 4 -17.45 -21.56 -15.96
C THR A 4 -15.95 -21.50 -15.75
N SER A 5 -15.19 -22.03 -16.71
CA SER A 5 -13.76 -21.76 -16.83
C SER A 5 -13.58 -20.26 -17.07
N LEU A 6 -13.18 -19.53 -16.03
CA LEU A 6 -12.70 -18.16 -16.15
C LEU A 6 -11.46 -18.19 -17.05
N THR A 7 -11.65 -17.81 -18.31
CA THR A 7 -10.57 -17.57 -19.25
C THR A 7 -9.63 -16.55 -18.61
N THR A 8 -8.40 -16.98 -18.32
CA THR A 8 -7.32 -16.09 -17.91
C THR A 8 -7.05 -15.18 -19.09
N HIS A 9 -7.70 -14.01 -19.12
CA HIS A 9 -7.34 -12.95 -20.05
C HIS A 9 -5.87 -12.63 -19.78
N ASP A 10 -5.04 -12.77 -20.80
CA ASP A 10 -3.64 -12.34 -20.80
C ASP A 10 -3.63 -10.83 -20.52
N THR A 11 -3.57 -10.51 -19.23
CA THR A 11 -3.76 -9.15 -18.74
C THR A 11 -2.42 -8.47 -18.90
N PRO A 12 -2.36 -7.32 -19.60
CA PRO A 12 -1.09 -6.66 -19.86
C PRO A 12 -0.36 -6.40 -18.54
N LEU A 13 0.91 -6.79 -18.52
CA LEU A 13 1.79 -6.59 -17.38
C LEU A 13 2.20 -5.11 -17.34
N HIS A 14 1.76 -4.41 -16.30
CA HIS A 14 2.09 -2.99 -16.09
C HIS A 14 3.23 -2.86 -15.09
N GLU A 15 4.02 -1.78 -15.22
CA GLU A 15 5.01 -1.39 -14.22
C GLU A 15 4.34 -0.49 -13.17
N PHE A 16 4.56 -0.81 -11.90
CA PHE A 16 4.04 -0.07 -10.75
C PHE A 16 5.16 0.37 -9.81
N TYR A 17 4.86 1.39 -9.01
CA TYR A 17 5.70 1.86 -7.91
C TYR A 17 4.91 1.94 -6.61
N ALA A 18 5.45 1.36 -5.55
CA ALA A 18 5.02 1.61 -4.18
C ALA A 18 6.02 2.56 -3.52
N SER A 19 5.56 3.71 -3.04
CA SER A 19 6.43 4.67 -2.35
C SER A 19 6.56 4.37 -0.86
N CYS A 20 7.74 4.64 -0.29
CA CYS A 20 8.02 4.54 1.14
C CYS A 20 9.10 5.57 1.53
N PRO A 21 9.35 5.81 2.82
CA PRO A 21 10.54 6.54 3.26
C PRO A 21 11.82 5.85 2.79
N GLU A 22 12.85 6.66 2.57
CA GLU A 22 14.18 6.15 2.25
C GLU A 22 14.75 5.32 3.40
N GLY A 23 15.40 4.20 3.08
CA GLY A 23 15.95 3.24 4.05
C GLY A 23 15.02 2.07 4.38
N PHE A 24 13.76 2.11 3.96
CA PHE A 24 12.75 1.09 4.23
C PHE A 24 12.32 0.29 2.99
N GLU A 25 13.02 0.47 1.87
CA GLU A 25 12.73 -0.21 0.61
C GLU A 25 12.82 -1.74 0.74
N ALA A 26 13.71 -2.24 1.58
CA ALA A 26 13.87 -3.68 1.82
C ALA A 26 12.61 -4.29 2.44
N ALA A 27 12.13 -3.73 3.55
CA ALA A 27 10.93 -4.18 4.23
C ALA A 27 9.70 -4.12 3.31
N LEU A 28 9.54 -3.03 2.54
CA LEU A 28 8.45 -2.92 1.57
C LEU A 28 8.59 -3.96 0.45
N ALA A 29 9.80 -4.21 -0.06
CA ALA A 29 10.02 -5.22 -1.08
C ALA A 29 9.66 -6.62 -0.59
N ASP A 30 9.98 -6.95 0.65
CA ASP A 30 9.63 -8.25 1.25
C ASP A 30 8.11 -8.39 1.44
N GLU A 31 7.42 -7.33 1.88
CA GLU A 31 5.95 -7.31 1.93
C GLU A 31 5.33 -7.56 0.54
N LEU A 32 5.80 -6.86 -0.50
CA LEU A 32 5.27 -7.02 -1.86
C LEU A 32 5.54 -8.42 -2.43
N ARG A 33 6.72 -9.00 -2.16
CA ARG A 33 7.02 -10.40 -2.54
C ARG A 33 6.12 -11.38 -1.78
N GLY A 34 5.88 -11.14 -0.49
CA GLY A 34 4.96 -11.92 0.32
C GLY A 34 3.52 -11.93 -0.21
N MET A 35 3.11 -10.87 -0.92
CA MET A 35 1.82 -10.79 -1.62
C MET A 35 1.80 -11.49 -2.99
N GLY A 36 2.90 -12.15 -3.38
CA GLY A 36 3.04 -12.82 -4.68
C GLY A 36 3.29 -11.86 -5.85
N LEU A 37 3.67 -10.60 -5.58
CA LEU A 37 3.98 -9.63 -6.64
C LEU A 37 5.34 -9.95 -7.27
N ARG A 38 5.46 -9.67 -8.57
CA ARG A 38 6.61 -10.05 -9.38
C ARG A 38 7.48 -8.86 -9.74
N GLN A 39 8.71 -9.15 -10.17
CA GLN A 39 9.72 -8.16 -10.59
C GLN A 39 9.98 -7.08 -9.53
N VAL A 40 9.94 -7.48 -8.26
CA VAL A 40 10.09 -6.57 -7.12
C VAL A 40 11.53 -6.07 -7.02
N ARG A 41 11.73 -4.78 -7.29
CA ARG A 41 13.03 -4.11 -7.30
C ARG A 41 13.03 -2.86 -6.43
N GLN A 42 13.96 -2.82 -5.49
CA GLN A 42 14.18 -1.66 -4.62
C GLN A 42 14.77 -0.50 -5.41
N LEU A 43 14.27 0.71 -5.15
CA LEU A 43 14.74 1.96 -5.74
C LEU A 43 14.71 3.03 -4.64
N LYS A 44 15.56 4.05 -4.70
CA LYS A 44 15.57 5.10 -3.67
C LYS A 44 14.16 5.70 -3.43
N GLY A 45 13.64 5.52 -2.21
CA GLY A 45 12.34 5.95 -1.71
C GLY A 45 11.12 5.22 -2.29
N ARG A 46 11.30 4.06 -2.96
CA ARG A 46 10.19 3.30 -3.57
C ARG A 46 10.57 1.86 -3.89
N VAL A 47 9.58 1.02 -4.16
CA VAL A 47 9.77 -0.32 -4.71
C VAL A 47 9.01 -0.45 -6.01
N ALA A 48 9.70 -0.86 -7.08
CA ALA A 48 9.11 -1.20 -8.36
C ALA A 48 8.58 -2.64 -8.33
N PHE A 49 7.46 -2.89 -8.97
CA PHE A 49 6.94 -4.23 -9.22
C PHE A 49 6.16 -4.25 -10.53
N ALA A 50 5.86 -5.43 -11.04
CA ALA A 50 5.06 -5.61 -12.23
C ALA A 50 3.90 -6.56 -11.99
N GLY A 51 2.76 -6.29 -12.63
CA GLY A 51 1.54 -7.07 -12.40
C GLY A 51 0.37 -6.66 -13.29
N SER A 52 -0.77 -7.29 -13.03
CA SER A 52 -2.07 -6.88 -13.54
C SER A 52 -2.65 -5.71 -12.72
N PRO A 53 -3.72 -5.04 -13.18
CA PRO A 53 -4.48 -4.11 -12.34
C PRO A 53 -4.93 -4.73 -11.00
N THR A 54 -5.34 -6.00 -10.99
CA THR A 54 -5.72 -6.73 -9.77
C THR A 54 -4.54 -6.89 -8.78
N ASP A 55 -3.31 -6.99 -9.28
CA ASP A 55 -2.13 -7.01 -8.43
C ASP A 55 -1.86 -5.65 -7.78
N ALA A 56 -2.13 -4.55 -8.49
CA ALA A 56 -2.04 -3.20 -7.95
C ALA A 56 -3.15 -2.91 -6.93
N GLU A 57 -4.39 -3.35 -7.20
CA GLU A 57 -5.49 -3.30 -6.23
C GLU A 57 -5.13 -4.05 -4.94
N ARG A 58 -4.55 -5.26 -5.07
CA ARG A 58 -4.05 -6.02 -3.92
C ARG A 58 -3.01 -5.22 -3.14
N ALA A 59 -2.06 -4.57 -3.81
CA ALA A 59 -1.07 -3.72 -3.16
C ALA A 59 -1.72 -2.52 -2.43
N CYS A 60 -2.71 -1.85 -3.04
CA CYS A 60 -3.44 -0.75 -2.42
C CYS A 60 -4.20 -1.19 -1.16
N LEU A 61 -4.88 -2.34 -1.22
CA LEU A 61 -5.71 -2.83 -0.12
C LEU A 61 -4.89 -3.41 1.04
N TRP A 62 -3.81 -4.12 0.74
CA TRP A 62 -3.12 -4.95 1.74
C TRP A 62 -1.77 -4.42 2.19
N SER A 63 -1.14 -3.50 1.45
CA SER A 63 0.16 -2.97 1.87
C SER A 63 0.03 -2.12 3.13
N ARG A 64 0.75 -2.53 4.17
CA ARG A 64 0.83 -1.76 5.40
C ARG A 64 1.95 -0.74 5.36
N LEU A 65 2.97 -1.01 4.54
CA LEU A 65 4.23 -0.29 4.49
C LEU A 65 4.26 0.79 3.39
N ALA A 66 3.53 0.60 2.29
CA ALA A 66 3.49 1.58 1.21
C ALA A 66 2.70 2.83 1.61
N SER A 67 3.21 3.99 1.25
CA SER A 67 2.50 5.27 1.42
C SER A 67 1.50 5.53 0.30
N ARG A 68 1.87 5.19 -0.94
CA ARG A 68 1.07 5.34 -2.17
C ARG A 68 1.53 4.33 -3.22
N ILE A 69 0.61 3.84 -4.04
CA ILE A 69 0.84 2.97 -5.21
C ILE A 69 0.59 3.77 -6.49
N PHE A 70 1.48 3.65 -7.45
CA PHE A 70 1.41 4.33 -8.73
C PHE A 70 1.52 3.32 -9.88
N VAL A 71 0.81 3.55 -10.98
CA VAL A 71 1.07 2.90 -12.27
C VAL A 71 1.91 3.82 -13.15
N VAL A 72 2.92 3.27 -13.81
CA VAL A 72 3.78 4.02 -14.72
C VAL A 72 3.11 4.09 -16.09
N LEU A 73 2.75 5.31 -16.51
CA LEU A 73 2.13 5.54 -17.81
C LEU A 73 3.17 5.69 -18.92
N GLY A 74 4.36 6.19 -18.59
CA GLY A 74 5.42 6.36 -19.57
C GLY A 74 6.78 6.72 -18.97
N ARG A 75 7.81 6.44 -19.76
CA ARG A 75 9.20 6.87 -19.55
C ARG A 75 9.73 7.39 -20.86
N PHE A 76 10.30 8.59 -20.85
CA PHE A 76 10.78 9.22 -22.06
C PHE A 76 12.04 10.03 -21.77
N ALA A 77 12.84 10.23 -22.81
CA ALA A 77 13.88 11.24 -22.80
C ALA A 77 13.20 12.61 -22.74
N CYS A 78 13.72 13.50 -21.91
CA CYS A 78 13.17 14.83 -21.71
C CYS A 78 14.31 15.76 -21.34
N THR A 79 14.72 16.56 -22.31
CA THR A 79 15.76 17.57 -22.13
C THR A 79 15.12 18.88 -21.71
N ASP A 80 14.05 19.28 -22.40
CA ASP A 80 13.39 20.56 -22.22
C ASP A 80 11.86 20.44 -22.04
N ALA A 81 11.19 21.59 -22.04
CA ALA A 81 9.75 21.70 -21.87
C ALA A 81 8.94 21.22 -23.09
N GLU A 82 9.53 21.22 -24.28
CA GLU A 82 8.87 20.77 -25.50
C GLU A 82 8.85 19.25 -25.56
N ASP A 83 9.99 18.62 -25.30
CA ASP A 83 10.09 17.17 -25.13
C ASP A 83 9.07 16.66 -24.11
N LEU A 84 8.96 17.36 -22.97
CA LEU A 84 8.00 17.01 -21.91
C LEU A 84 6.57 17.08 -22.40
N TYR A 85 6.22 18.13 -23.14
CA TYR A 85 4.86 18.34 -23.63
C TYR A 85 4.48 17.31 -24.67
N GLU A 86 5.29 17.13 -25.70
CA GLU A 86 5.01 16.18 -26.78
C GLU A 86 4.91 14.75 -26.26
N ALA A 87 5.84 14.34 -25.39
CA ALA A 87 5.78 13.02 -24.77
C ALA A 87 4.54 12.85 -23.89
N THR A 88 4.15 13.87 -23.12
CA THR A 88 2.93 13.84 -22.32
C THR A 88 1.68 13.78 -23.19
N ARG A 89 1.61 14.58 -24.25
CA ARG A 89 0.48 14.66 -25.18
C ARG A 89 0.28 13.36 -25.96
N SER A 90 1.37 12.62 -26.20
CA SER A 90 1.35 11.32 -26.89
C SER A 90 0.66 10.19 -26.11
N ILE A 91 0.50 10.33 -24.80
CA ILE A 91 -0.22 9.35 -23.98
C ILE A 91 -1.70 9.41 -24.34
N ALA A 92 -2.31 8.24 -24.59
CA ALA A 92 -3.74 8.10 -24.86
C ALA A 92 -4.58 8.32 -23.58
N TRP A 93 -4.60 9.55 -23.08
CA TRP A 93 -5.27 9.95 -21.84
C TRP A 93 -6.76 9.62 -21.84
N GLU A 94 -7.40 9.63 -23.01
CA GLU A 94 -8.80 9.24 -23.21
C GLU A 94 -9.09 7.77 -22.80
N ARG A 95 -8.07 6.91 -22.77
CA ARG A 95 -8.19 5.52 -22.30
C ARG A 95 -7.99 5.37 -20.79
N ILE A 96 -7.52 6.42 -20.13
CA ILE A 96 -7.12 6.43 -18.72
C ILE A 96 -8.09 7.27 -17.89
N LEU A 97 -8.52 8.41 -18.43
CA LEU A 97 -9.37 9.40 -17.77
C LEU A 97 -10.74 9.43 -18.42
N ARG A 98 -11.79 9.36 -17.59
CA ARG A 98 -13.16 9.62 -18.05
C ARG A 98 -13.31 11.06 -18.51
N ALA A 99 -14.17 11.30 -19.49
CA ALA A 99 -14.57 12.65 -19.88
C ALA A 99 -15.15 13.41 -18.67
N GLY A 100 -14.65 14.63 -18.44
CA GLY A 100 -15.06 15.48 -17.31
C GLY A 100 -14.38 15.17 -15.97
N ALA A 101 -13.43 14.23 -15.91
CA ALA A 101 -12.64 14.00 -14.71
C ALA A 101 -11.90 15.27 -14.24
N THR A 102 -11.77 15.45 -12.93
CA THR A 102 -10.85 16.45 -12.37
C THR A 102 -9.43 15.89 -12.24
N ILE A 103 -8.42 16.72 -12.48
CA ILE A 103 -7.02 16.31 -12.42
C ILE A 103 -6.21 17.19 -11.47
N ALA A 104 -5.16 16.61 -10.88
CA ALA A 104 -4.07 17.35 -10.27
C ALA A 104 -2.74 16.79 -10.78
N VAL A 105 -1.78 17.69 -11.06
CA VAL A 105 -0.44 17.31 -11.51
C VAL A 105 0.59 17.77 -10.50
N THR A 106 1.47 16.86 -10.10
CA THR A 106 2.64 17.16 -9.27
C THR A 106 3.91 16.78 -10.00
N ALA A 107 5.01 17.49 -9.75
CA ALA A 107 6.31 17.14 -10.30
C ALA A 107 7.37 17.11 -9.21
N ARG A 108 8.34 16.22 -9.38
CA ARG A 108 9.52 16.08 -8.51
C ARG A 108 10.79 15.98 -9.35
N GLY A 109 11.86 16.57 -8.85
CA GLY A 109 13.14 16.65 -9.55
C GLY A 109 13.18 17.77 -10.58
N THR A 110 14.36 17.98 -11.12
CA THR A 110 14.70 19.03 -12.09
C THR A 110 15.78 18.51 -13.03
N ASN A 111 16.00 19.21 -14.14
CA ASN A 111 17.18 19.07 -14.99
C ASN A 111 17.71 20.47 -15.36
N ASP A 112 18.63 20.54 -16.32
CA ASP A 112 19.31 21.79 -16.67
C ASP A 112 18.37 22.85 -17.26
N GLU A 113 17.33 22.44 -18.00
CA GLU A 113 16.34 23.34 -18.62
C GLU A 113 15.06 23.48 -17.77
N LEU A 114 14.58 22.38 -17.20
CA LEU A 114 13.42 22.28 -16.31
C LEU A 114 13.83 22.42 -14.84
N ARG A 115 14.20 23.64 -14.46
CA ARG A 115 14.70 23.98 -13.11
C ARG A 115 13.60 24.18 -12.06
N ASN A 116 12.35 24.30 -12.49
CA ASN A 116 11.22 24.53 -11.62
C ASN A 116 10.19 23.40 -11.78
N SER A 117 9.99 22.63 -10.72
CA SER A 117 9.04 21.52 -10.71
C SER A 117 7.60 21.99 -10.91
N HIS A 118 7.21 23.15 -10.38
CA HIS A 118 5.87 23.70 -10.60
C HIS A 118 5.63 24.01 -12.09
N PHE A 119 6.63 24.59 -12.77
CA PHE A 119 6.57 24.82 -14.22
C PHE A 119 6.45 23.50 -15.00
N ALA A 120 7.23 22.48 -14.65
CA ALA A 120 7.12 21.17 -15.29
C ALA A 120 5.74 20.52 -15.08
N ALA A 121 5.15 20.67 -13.88
CA ALA A 121 3.80 20.19 -13.60
C ALA A 121 2.74 20.93 -14.44
N LEU A 122 2.87 22.25 -14.60
CA LEU A 122 1.99 23.03 -15.48
C LEU A 122 2.10 22.56 -16.94
N ARG A 123 3.32 22.32 -17.44
CA ARG A 123 3.56 21.84 -18.81
C ARG A 123 2.90 20.49 -19.07
N VAL A 124 2.99 19.55 -18.12
CA VAL A 124 2.28 18.25 -18.19
C VAL A 124 0.77 18.44 -18.17
N LYS A 125 0.26 19.30 -17.29
CA LYS A 125 -1.18 19.61 -17.20
C LYS A 125 -1.70 20.17 -18.52
N ASP A 126 -0.99 21.09 -19.15
CA ASP A 126 -1.39 21.66 -20.45
C ASP A 126 -1.39 20.60 -21.55
N ALA A 127 -0.32 19.79 -21.67
CA ALA A 127 -0.25 18.70 -22.65
C ALA A 127 -1.40 17.69 -22.54
N LEU A 128 -1.70 17.25 -21.31
CA LEU A 128 -2.80 16.34 -21.02
C LEU A 128 -4.15 16.98 -21.38
N CYS A 129 -4.36 18.23 -20.97
CA CYS A 129 -5.59 18.96 -21.25
C CYS A 129 -5.83 19.13 -22.75
N ASP A 130 -4.80 19.46 -23.50
CA ASP A 130 -4.87 19.68 -24.94
C ASP A 130 -5.16 18.37 -25.68
N ARG A 131 -4.56 17.24 -25.25
CA ARG A 131 -4.87 15.91 -25.77
C ARG A 131 -6.34 15.54 -25.52
N MET A 132 -6.83 15.74 -24.31
CA MET A 132 -8.23 15.45 -23.97
C MET A 132 -9.20 16.36 -24.74
N LEU A 133 -8.86 17.64 -24.92
CA LEU A 133 -9.66 18.57 -25.72
C LEU A 133 -9.72 18.15 -27.20
N GLU A 134 -8.60 17.72 -27.77
CA GLU A 134 -8.51 17.25 -29.16
C GLU A 134 -9.35 16.00 -29.41
N VAL A 135 -9.30 15.01 -28.50
CA VAL A 135 -9.94 13.70 -28.72
C VAL A 135 -11.40 13.68 -28.23
N GLU A 136 -11.67 14.23 -27.05
CA GLU A 136 -12.99 14.17 -26.40
C GLU A 136 -13.80 15.48 -26.55
N GLY A 137 -13.21 16.53 -27.12
CA GLY A 137 -13.86 17.83 -27.31
C GLY A 137 -14.06 18.63 -26.01
N ARG A 138 -13.53 18.17 -24.88
CA ARG A 138 -13.67 18.82 -23.57
C ARG A 138 -12.39 18.75 -22.74
N ARG A 139 -12.00 19.89 -22.17
CA ARG A 139 -10.88 19.99 -21.24
C ARG A 139 -11.26 19.42 -19.86
N PRO A 140 -10.41 18.59 -19.23
CA PRO A 140 -10.54 18.23 -17.82
C PRO A 140 -10.48 19.47 -16.92
N ASN A 141 -11.26 19.47 -15.84
CA ASN A 141 -11.14 20.51 -14.81
C ASN A 141 -9.98 20.21 -13.87
N VAL A 142 -9.47 21.23 -13.18
CA VAL A 142 -8.41 21.06 -12.17
C VAL A 142 -9.02 21.16 -10.79
N ASP A 143 -8.78 20.15 -9.97
CA ASP A 143 -9.07 20.18 -8.53
C ASP A 143 -7.78 19.75 -7.81
N THR A 144 -7.16 20.66 -7.06
CA THR A 144 -5.90 20.34 -6.37
C THR A 144 -6.13 19.62 -5.04
N ASP A 145 -7.33 19.72 -4.48
CA ASP A 145 -7.66 19.22 -3.16
C ASP A 145 -8.19 17.78 -3.27
N ASP A 146 -9.20 17.57 -4.11
CA ASP A 146 -9.86 16.28 -4.33
C ASP A 146 -10.04 15.92 -5.84
N PRO A 147 -8.93 15.71 -6.58
CA PRO A 147 -8.97 15.28 -7.97
C PRO A 147 -9.42 13.83 -8.13
N ASP A 148 -10.19 13.57 -9.20
CA ASP A 148 -10.47 12.20 -9.68
C ASP A 148 -9.16 11.48 -10.09
N ALA A 149 -8.18 12.20 -10.64
CA ALA A 149 -6.91 11.64 -11.06
C ALA A 149 -5.70 12.50 -10.63
N ARG A 150 -4.77 11.89 -9.88
CA ARG A 150 -3.50 12.51 -9.51
C ARG A 150 -2.38 11.99 -10.39
N ILE A 151 -1.80 12.89 -11.18
CA ILE A 151 -0.66 12.62 -12.06
C ILE A 151 0.62 13.06 -11.35
N SER A 152 1.64 12.20 -11.37
CA SER A 152 2.97 12.51 -10.87
C SER A 152 3.99 12.47 -12.00
N LEU A 153 4.77 13.53 -12.12
CA LEU A 153 5.98 13.60 -12.93
C LEU A 153 7.20 13.41 -12.03
N THR A 154 8.12 12.56 -12.44
CA THR A 154 9.47 12.50 -11.87
C THR A 154 10.51 12.79 -12.96
N LEU A 155 11.34 13.80 -12.73
CA LEU A 155 12.50 14.13 -13.55
C LEU A 155 13.79 13.66 -12.86
N ARG A 156 14.67 12.98 -13.61
CA ARG A 156 16.02 12.61 -13.17
C ARG A 156 16.99 12.72 -14.34
N GLY A 157 17.79 13.81 -14.35
CA GLY A 157 18.59 14.16 -15.52
C GLY A 157 17.70 14.33 -16.75
N ASN A 158 18.10 13.79 -17.89
CA ASN A 158 17.34 13.90 -19.14
C ASN A 158 16.27 12.79 -19.30
N ARG A 159 15.75 12.27 -18.19
CA ARG A 159 14.68 11.26 -18.19
C ARG A 159 13.51 11.72 -17.35
N ALA A 160 12.34 11.66 -17.96
CA ALA A 160 11.06 11.89 -17.33
C ALA A 160 10.30 10.57 -17.20
N SER A 161 9.49 10.48 -16.16
CA SER A 161 8.50 9.42 -16.03
C SER A 161 7.21 9.98 -15.46
N ILE A 162 6.11 9.66 -16.13
CA ILE A 162 4.75 10.03 -15.74
C ILE A 162 4.07 8.82 -15.13
N GLN A 163 3.41 9.03 -14.00
CA GLN A 163 2.66 8.02 -13.28
C GLN A 163 1.27 8.51 -12.88
N LEU A 164 0.31 7.59 -12.79
CA LEU A 164 -1.00 7.82 -12.19
C LEU A 164 -1.02 7.21 -10.78
N ASP A 165 -1.50 7.98 -9.81
CA ASP A 165 -1.71 7.51 -8.44
C ASP A 165 -2.97 6.65 -8.35
N LEU A 166 -2.83 5.45 -7.79
CA LEU A 166 -3.92 4.48 -7.61
C LEU A 166 -4.45 4.46 -6.17
N SER A 167 -3.86 5.21 -5.26
CA SER A 167 -4.25 5.25 -3.84
C SER A 167 -5.27 6.35 -3.54
N GLY A 168 -5.27 7.43 -4.33
CA GLY A 168 -6.08 8.62 -4.05
C GLY A 168 -5.53 9.37 -2.83
N ASP A 169 -6.10 9.12 -1.66
CA ASP A 169 -5.51 9.54 -0.39
C ASP A 169 -4.30 8.64 -0.04
N PRO A 170 -3.30 9.12 0.72
CA PRO A 170 -2.22 8.26 1.17
C PRO A 170 -2.74 7.06 1.96
N LEU A 171 -2.17 5.87 1.73
CA LEU A 171 -2.65 4.61 2.31
C LEU A 171 -2.63 4.58 3.84
N PHE A 172 -1.78 5.40 4.48
CA PHE A 172 -1.75 5.51 5.94
C PHE A 172 -3.03 6.16 6.52
N LYS A 173 -3.84 6.86 5.71
CA LYS A 173 -5.11 7.47 6.14
C LYS A 173 -6.29 6.49 6.17
N ARG A 174 -6.06 5.19 5.91
CA ARG A 174 -7.10 4.15 5.96
C ARG A 174 -7.74 3.94 7.34
N LEU A 175 -7.07 4.38 8.40
CA LEU A 175 -7.64 4.34 9.75
C LEU A 175 -8.55 5.55 9.96
N PRO A 176 -9.76 5.38 10.53
CA PRO A 176 -10.63 6.49 10.90
C PRO A 176 -9.86 7.54 11.69
N ARG A 177 -10.23 8.83 11.53
CA ARG A 177 -9.59 9.90 12.30
C ARG A 177 -9.67 9.61 13.79
N GLU A 178 -10.78 9.03 14.24
CA GLU A 178 -11.04 8.51 15.59
C GLU A 178 -10.00 7.47 16.03
N ALA A 179 -9.64 6.52 15.16
CA ALA A 179 -8.64 5.49 15.44
C ALA A 179 -7.21 6.05 15.51
N THR A 180 -6.98 7.24 14.92
CA THR A 180 -5.71 7.98 15.01
C THR A 180 -5.73 9.12 16.04
N ARG A 181 -6.88 9.43 16.68
CA ARG A 181 -6.97 10.41 17.77
C ARG A 181 -6.39 9.77 19.03
N THR A 182 -5.11 10.01 19.26
CA THR A 182 -4.54 9.88 20.61
C THR A 182 -4.29 11.29 21.14
N HIS A 183 -4.61 11.54 22.41
CA HIS A 183 -4.33 12.80 23.12
C HIS A 183 -2.82 13.10 23.29
N ALA A 184 -1.94 12.42 22.56
CA ALA A 184 -0.49 12.52 22.67
C ALA A 184 0.09 13.39 21.55
N ALA A 185 1.03 14.26 21.91
CA ALA A 185 1.65 15.26 21.04
C ALA A 185 2.45 14.69 19.83
N HIS A 186 2.65 13.38 19.75
CA HIS A 186 3.44 12.72 18.70
C HIS A 186 2.80 11.39 18.27
N VAL A 187 1.83 11.45 17.36
CA VAL A 187 1.34 10.24 16.68
C VAL A 187 2.21 9.98 15.46
N LEU A 188 3.03 8.92 15.53
CA LEU A 188 3.76 8.43 14.36
C LEU A 188 2.74 7.98 13.30
N ARG A 189 3.03 8.30 12.04
CA ARG A 189 2.21 7.87 10.90
C ARG A 189 2.06 6.34 10.90
N PRO A 190 0.85 5.76 10.71
CA PRO A 190 0.65 4.31 10.83
C PRO A 190 1.56 3.44 9.95
N ASP A 191 1.88 3.88 8.74
CA ASP A 191 2.81 3.19 7.85
C ASP A 191 4.25 3.25 8.37
N TYR A 192 4.67 4.35 9.01
CA TYR A 192 6.00 4.44 9.64
C TYR A 192 6.11 3.55 10.86
N ALA A 193 5.04 3.46 11.66
CA ALA A 193 4.98 2.52 12.77
C ALA A 193 5.07 1.07 12.27
N ALA A 194 4.32 0.73 11.23
CA ALA A 194 4.38 -0.60 10.60
C ALA A 194 5.77 -0.91 10.04
N LEU A 195 6.43 0.08 9.43
CA LEU A 195 7.80 -0.02 8.94
C LEU A 195 8.80 -0.28 10.06
N ALA A 196 8.69 0.42 11.19
CA ALA A 196 9.55 0.19 12.35
C ALA A 196 9.37 -1.24 12.92
N CYS A 197 8.12 -1.71 13.00
CA CYS A 197 7.84 -3.10 13.42
C CYS A 197 8.43 -4.11 12.44
N ALA A 198 8.30 -3.89 11.13
CA ALA A 198 8.83 -4.77 10.11
C ALA A 198 10.37 -4.80 10.15
N GLN A 199 11.03 -3.65 10.28
CA GLN A 199 12.48 -3.54 10.34
C GLN A 199 13.07 -4.17 11.61
N GLY A 200 12.34 -4.12 12.73
CA GLY A 200 12.73 -4.72 14.00
C GLY A 200 12.39 -6.20 14.14
N ASN A 201 11.93 -6.88 13.07
CA ASN A 201 11.45 -8.26 13.10
C ASN A 201 10.40 -8.53 14.19
N TRP A 202 9.57 -7.53 14.51
CA TRP A 202 8.64 -7.59 15.63
C TRP A 202 7.70 -8.79 15.53
N GLN A 203 7.21 -9.10 14.33
CA GLN A 203 6.33 -10.24 14.10
C GLN A 203 6.99 -11.58 14.45
N GLU A 204 8.27 -11.76 14.12
CA GLU A 204 9.02 -12.98 14.44
C GLU A 204 9.22 -13.10 15.95
N ILE A 205 9.62 -11.99 16.60
CA ILE A 205 9.80 -11.93 18.05
C ILE A 205 8.50 -12.28 18.78
N CYS A 206 7.37 -11.69 18.38
CA CYS A 206 6.08 -12.00 18.98
C CYS A 206 5.65 -13.44 18.72
N SER A 207 5.88 -13.97 17.51
CA SER A 207 5.51 -15.34 17.17
C SER A 207 6.33 -16.37 17.94
N ALA A 208 7.64 -16.13 18.12
CA ALA A 208 8.51 -16.95 18.93
C ALA A 208 8.07 -16.92 20.41
N ALA A 209 7.79 -15.73 20.96
CA ALA A 209 7.30 -15.61 22.33
C ALA A 209 5.99 -16.38 22.56
N LEU A 210 5.02 -16.26 21.64
CA LEU A 210 3.74 -16.97 21.73
C LEU A 210 3.87 -18.49 21.60
N THR A 211 4.88 -18.98 20.87
CA THR A 211 5.14 -20.42 20.72
C THR A 211 5.78 -20.97 22.00
N ASN A 212 6.80 -20.27 22.52
CA ASN A 212 7.45 -20.65 23.77
C ASN A 212 6.49 -20.67 24.97
N THR A 213 5.53 -19.74 25.04
CA THR A 213 4.50 -19.76 26.09
C THR A 213 3.57 -20.98 25.95
N LYS A 214 3.22 -21.40 24.73
CA LYS A 214 2.39 -22.59 24.52
C LYS A 214 3.11 -23.88 24.82
N ASP A 215 4.40 -23.95 24.53
CA ASP A 215 5.22 -25.11 24.85
C ASP A 215 5.42 -25.23 26.37
N ALA A 216 5.67 -24.10 27.06
CA ALA A 216 5.71 -24.07 28.52
C ALA A 216 4.37 -24.49 29.19
N MET A 217 3.23 -24.04 28.66
CA MET A 217 1.91 -24.48 29.14
C MET A 217 1.63 -25.96 28.86
N ARG A 218 2.10 -26.49 27.73
CA ARG A 218 1.99 -27.93 27.41
C ARG A 218 2.81 -28.79 28.36
N ASP A 219 4.04 -28.37 28.66
CA ASP A 219 4.92 -29.10 29.56
C ASP A 219 4.34 -29.16 30.99
N GLU A 220 3.72 -28.07 31.47
CA GLU A 220 2.98 -28.04 32.74
C GLU A 220 1.75 -28.96 32.73
N ASP A 221 0.97 -29.02 31.65
CA ASP A 221 -0.20 -29.92 31.53
C ASP A 221 0.21 -31.40 31.45
N THR A 222 1.34 -31.73 30.79
CA THR A 222 1.89 -33.09 30.81
C THR A 222 2.49 -33.46 32.16
N ALA A 223 3.10 -32.52 32.88
CA ALA A 223 3.59 -32.75 34.23
C ALA A 223 2.42 -32.95 35.21
N ALA A 224 1.34 -32.19 35.08
CA ALA A 224 0.12 -32.35 35.87
C ALA A 224 -0.64 -33.66 35.58
N SER A 225 -0.53 -34.20 34.36
CA SER A 225 -1.10 -35.50 33.99
C SER A 225 -0.27 -36.70 34.46
N ALA A 226 1.00 -36.51 34.81
CA ALA A 226 1.89 -37.57 35.30
C ALA A 226 1.78 -37.79 36.82
N ASP A 227 1.24 -36.83 37.57
CA ASP A 227 1.10 -36.88 39.04
C ASP A 227 -0.27 -37.41 39.53
N GLY A 228 -1.00 -38.10 38.66
CA GLY A 228 -2.26 -38.78 38.99
C GLY A 228 -2.11 -40.04 39.85
N SER A 229 -1.56 -39.91 41.06
CA SER A 229 -1.70 -40.91 42.14
C SER A 229 -2.38 -40.25 43.34
N VAL A 230 -3.70 -40.41 43.43
CA VAL A 230 -4.52 -39.97 44.57
C VAL A 230 -4.54 -41.07 45.64
N PRO A 231 -4.14 -40.82 46.91
CA PRO A 231 -4.62 -41.62 48.03
C PRO A 231 -5.98 -41.08 48.49
N ALA A 232 -6.92 -42.00 48.68
CA ALA A 232 -8.24 -41.74 49.23
C ALA A 232 -8.17 -41.32 50.71
N ASN A 233 -8.79 -40.21 51.08
CA ASN A 233 -9.91 -40.12 52.06
C ASN A 233 -10.16 -38.68 52.54
N GLY A 234 -11.45 -38.34 52.68
CA GLY A 234 -11.91 -37.63 53.88
C GLY A 234 -12.24 -36.14 53.78
N SER A 235 -13.53 -35.86 53.54
CA SER A 235 -14.32 -34.81 54.19
C SER A 235 -14.24 -33.37 53.66
N VAL A 236 -15.39 -32.95 53.11
CA VAL A 236 -15.80 -31.58 52.76
C VAL A 236 -16.25 -30.83 54.04
N PRO A 237 -16.04 -29.50 54.12
CA PRO A 237 -17.21 -28.62 54.12
C PRO A 237 -17.09 -27.48 53.10
N ALA A 238 -18.26 -27.04 52.66
CA ALA A 238 -18.49 -26.02 51.65
C ALA A 238 -18.15 -24.61 52.15
N ASP A 239 -17.54 -23.79 51.29
CA ASP A 239 -18.01 -22.44 50.96
C ASP A 239 -17.11 -21.76 49.91
N GLY A 240 -17.73 -21.04 48.98
CA GLY A 240 -17.19 -19.78 48.47
C GLY A 240 -16.41 -19.78 47.14
N SER A 241 -17.15 -19.48 46.06
CA SER A 241 -16.71 -18.70 44.90
C SER A 241 -15.87 -19.38 43.81
N ALA A 242 -16.57 -19.93 42.82
CA ALA A 242 -15.99 -20.31 41.52
C ALA A 242 -15.79 -19.05 40.65
N LEU A 243 -14.53 -18.66 40.41
CA LEU A 243 -14.16 -17.81 39.29
C LEU A 243 -14.11 -18.69 38.03
N ALA A 244 -15.15 -18.58 37.21
CA ALA A 244 -15.25 -19.28 35.93
C ALA A 244 -14.11 -18.85 34.99
N GLY A 245 -13.39 -19.85 34.45
CA GLY A 245 -12.44 -19.66 33.37
C GLY A 245 -13.15 -19.13 32.13
N SER A 246 -12.79 -17.91 31.72
CA SER A 246 -13.21 -17.33 30.45
C SER A 246 -12.33 -17.91 29.33
N THR A 247 -12.85 -18.89 28.60
CA THR A 247 -12.34 -19.27 27.28
C THR A 247 -12.43 -18.05 26.37
N VAL A 248 -11.28 -17.44 26.04
CA VAL A 248 -11.21 -16.38 25.04
C VAL A 248 -11.41 -17.04 23.67
N GLU A 249 -12.65 -17.07 23.19
CA GLU A 249 -12.94 -17.33 21.78
C GLU A 249 -12.25 -16.26 20.93
N ARG A 250 -11.49 -16.71 19.92
CA ARG A 250 -10.91 -15.80 18.91
C ARG A 250 -12.06 -15.19 18.11
N PRO A 251 -12.17 -13.85 17.99
CA PRO A 251 -13.14 -13.27 17.09
C PRO A 251 -12.74 -13.54 15.64
N THR A 252 -13.58 -14.30 14.95
CA THR A 252 -13.56 -14.42 13.49
C THR A 252 -13.91 -13.04 12.89
N PRO A 253 -13.13 -12.49 11.96
CA PRO A 253 -13.45 -11.19 11.37
C PRO A 253 -14.66 -11.33 10.45
N THR A 254 -15.83 -10.91 10.94
CA THR A 254 -17.01 -10.63 10.11
C THR A 254 -16.87 -9.24 9.50
N LEU A 255 -16.84 -9.19 8.17
CA LEU A 255 -16.92 -7.95 7.38
C LEU A 255 -18.27 -7.25 7.64
N PRO A 256 -18.32 -5.92 7.79
CA PRO A 256 -19.57 -5.18 7.58
C PRO A 256 -19.86 -5.10 6.07
N VAL A 257 -21.14 -5.28 5.73
CA VAL A 257 -21.73 -5.11 4.40
C VAL A 257 -21.57 -3.67 3.91
#